data_AF-A0A2R7TAT0-F1
#
_entry.id   AF-A0A2R7TAT0-F1
#
_cell.length_a   1.000
_cell.length_b   1.000
_cell.length_c   1.000
_cell.angle_alpha   90.00
_cell.angle_beta   90.00
_cell.angle_gamma   90.00
#
_symmetry.space_group_name_H-M   'P 1'
#
loop_
_entity.id
_entity.type
_entity.pdbx_description
1 polymer ?
#
loop_
_entity_poly.entity_id
_entity_poly.type
_entity_poly.pdbx_seq_one_letter_code
_entity_poly.pdbx_strand_id
1 'polypeptide(L)'
;REKMIPEFVHMALRMPFRAPPVKESARAEAMRVEWACCAWAWTLVAVGVLAGWAWVAAWAVLVVVIATLNTIRAMGGTHLYVEEAEGRDARGQLLDSLNVDSNSPVTVLLCPVGLRFHALHHVAPYLPYHAMATAHRRLMAELPAGSEYHQVTVNSVWEGIGRLRQATR
;
A
#
# COMPACT_ATOMS: atom_id res chain seq x y z
N ARG A 1 13.92 -8.20 13.02
CA ARG A 1 12.49 -8.56 12.80
C ARG A 1 11.52 -7.74 13.66
N GLU A 2 11.90 -7.19 14.82
CA GLU A 2 11.06 -6.25 15.60
C GLU A 2 11.01 -4.79 15.09
N LYS A 3 11.94 -4.37 14.22
CA LYS A 3 12.05 -2.94 13.83
C LYS A 3 11.05 -2.49 12.76
N MET A 4 10.61 -3.37 11.85
CA MET A 4 10.07 -2.89 10.57
C MET A 4 8.54 -2.69 10.56
N ILE A 5 7.76 -3.52 11.24
CA ILE A 5 6.31 -3.30 11.39
C ILE A 5 5.99 -1.95 12.05
N PRO A 6 6.60 -1.58 13.20
CA PRO A 6 6.33 -0.26 13.79
C PRO A 6 6.82 0.91 12.92
N GLU A 7 7.73 0.69 11.97
CA GLU A 7 8.26 1.71 11.04
C GLU A 7 7.48 1.83 9.72
N PHE A 8 6.51 0.94 9.44
CA PHE A 8 5.71 0.93 8.19
C PHE A 8 4.20 1.10 8.41
N VAL A 9 3.76 1.46 9.63
CA VAL A 9 2.38 1.95 9.85
C VAL A 9 2.24 3.32 9.19
N HIS A 10 1.09 3.66 8.59
CA HIS A 10 0.88 4.98 7.98
C HIS A 10 1.08 6.19 8.92
N MET A 11 1.17 5.95 10.24
CA MET A 11 1.51 6.94 11.26
C MET A 11 3.02 7.08 11.54
N ALA A 12 3.87 6.18 11.04
CA ALA A 12 5.29 6.09 11.40
C ALA A 12 6.19 5.64 10.23
N LEU A 13 5.78 5.86 8.97
CA LEU A 13 6.57 5.54 7.77
C LEU A 13 7.94 6.23 7.81
N ARG A 14 8.98 5.52 8.28
CA ARG A 14 10.37 5.96 8.13
C ARG A 14 10.84 5.56 6.75
N MET A 15 10.73 6.48 5.80
CA MET A 15 11.30 6.30 4.46
C MET A 15 12.80 6.67 4.52
N PRO A 16 13.74 5.72 4.45
CA PRO A 16 15.17 6.05 4.35
C PRO A 16 15.48 6.76 3.03
N PHE A 17 14.60 6.59 2.03
CA PHE A 17 14.68 7.32 0.78
C PHE A 17 14.47 8.82 1.00
N ARG A 18 15.51 9.59 0.73
CA ARG A 18 15.41 11.04 0.56
C ARG A 18 15.28 11.35 -0.92
N ALA A 19 14.18 12.00 -1.29
CA ALA A 19 14.04 12.51 -2.64
C ALA A 19 15.21 13.46 -2.96
N PRO A 20 15.75 13.42 -4.19
CA PRO A 20 16.74 14.40 -4.61
C PRO A 20 16.14 15.81 -4.52
N PRO A 21 16.98 16.85 -4.34
CA PRO A 21 16.50 18.22 -4.29
C PRO A 21 15.72 18.56 -5.58
N VAL A 22 14.66 19.35 -5.42
CA VAL A 22 13.85 19.82 -6.55
C VAL A 22 14.77 20.55 -7.53
N LYS A 23 14.66 20.19 -8.82
CA LYS A 23 15.40 20.86 -9.89
C LYS A 23 15.11 22.36 -9.84
N GLU A 24 16.13 23.18 -10.06
CA GLU A 24 15.99 24.65 -10.01
C GLU A 24 14.89 25.16 -10.94
N SER A 25 14.78 24.59 -12.15
CA SER A 25 13.74 24.92 -13.12
C SER A 25 12.31 24.65 -12.64
N ALA A 26 12.12 23.70 -11.72
CA ALA A 26 10.82 23.33 -11.16
C ALA A 26 10.57 23.97 -9.78
N ARG A 27 11.56 24.68 -9.21
CA ARG A 27 11.49 25.15 -7.82
C ARG A 27 10.33 26.11 -7.56
N ALA A 28 10.08 27.04 -8.48
CA ALA A 28 8.98 27.99 -8.34
C ALA A 28 7.61 27.28 -8.38
N GLU A 29 7.46 26.29 -9.26
CA GLU A 29 6.24 25.50 -9.35
C GLU A 29 6.03 24.66 -8.09
N ALA A 30 7.05 23.92 -7.65
CA ALA A 30 7.01 23.13 -6.43
C ALA A 30 6.63 24.00 -5.22
N MET A 31 7.23 25.20 -5.10
CA MET A 31 6.92 26.09 -3.99
C MET A 31 5.48 26.62 -4.03
N ARG A 32 4.91 26.87 -5.22
CA ARG A 32 3.49 27.22 -5.35
C ARG A 32 2.58 26.09 -4.89
N VAL A 33 2.91 24.84 -5.25
CA VAL A 33 2.17 23.65 -4.79
C VAL A 33 2.26 23.51 -3.27
N GLU A 34 3.45 23.66 -2.69
CA GLU A 34 3.64 23.61 -1.23
C GLU A 34 2.81 24.67 -0.51
N TRP A 35 2.84 25.93 -0.97
CA TRP A 35 2.02 26.99 -0.39
C TRP A 35 0.52 26.73 -0.53
N ALA A 36 0.06 26.26 -1.70
CA ALA A 36 -1.34 25.94 -1.93
C ALA A 36 -1.81 24.78 -1.04
N CYS A 37 -1.02 23.71 -0.92
CA CYS A 37 -1.29 22.59 -0.03
C CYS A 37 -1.32 23.02 1.44
N CYS A 38 -0.36 23.85 1.86
CA CYS A 38 -0.30 24.39 3.22
C CYS A 38 -1.54 25.25 3.54
N ALA A 39 -1.88 26.20 2.65
CA ALA A 39 -3.07 27.03 2.79
C ALA A 39 -4.36 26.22 2.83
N TRP A 40 -4.48 25.19 1.97
CA TRP A 40 -5.61 24.27 1.98
C TRP A 40 -5.74 23.51 3.30
N ALA A 41 -4.64 22.92 3.80
CA ALA A 41 -4.63 22.20 5.06
C ALA A 41 -5.07 23.08 6.23
N TRP A 42 -4.51 24.29 6.34
CA TRP A 42 -4.89 25.25 7.38
C TRP A 42 -6.33 25.75 7.25
N THR A 43 -6.85 25.85 6.03
CA THR A 43 -8.26 26.19 5.80
C THR A 43 -9.17 25.09 6.35
N LEU A 44 -8.87 23.81 6.11
CA LEU A 44 -9.65 22.70 6.66
C LEU A 44 -9.62 22.68 8.20
N VAL A 45 -8.45 22.96 8.80
CA VAL A 45 -8.32 23.08 10.26
C VAL A 45 -9.17 24.24 10.78
N ALA A 46 -9.08 25.41 10.16
CA ALA A 46 -9.86 26.59 10.56
C ALA A 46 -11.37 26.34 10.44
N VAL A 47 -11.82 25.75 9.32
CA VAL A 47 -13.22 25.36 9.13
C VAL A 47 -13.67 24.36 10.19
N GLY A 48 -12.87 23.33 10.49
CA GLY A 48 -13.19 22.34 11.52
C GLY A 48 -13.31 22.98 12.92
N VAL A 49 -12.38 23.86 13.28
CA VAL A 49 -12.41 24.57 14.57
C VAL A 49 -13.61 25.51 14.66
N LEU A 50 -13.89 26.29 13.61
CA LEU A 50 -15.02 27.23 13.57
C LEU A 50 -16.38 26.53 13.52
N ALA A 51 -16.47 25.35 12.89
CA ALA A 51 -17.69 24.54 12.85
C ALA A 51 -17.99 23.84 14.19
N GLY A 52 -17.04 23.83 15.13
CA GLY A 52 -17.17 23.25 16.46
C GLY A 52 -16.49 21.89 16.60
N TRP A 53 -16.16 21.54 17.84
CA TRP A 53 -15.32 20.37 18.18
C TRP A 53 -15.85 19.04 17.62
N ALA A 54 -17.16 18.90 17.42
CA ALA A 54 -17.78 17.70 16.88
C ALA A 54 -17.26 17.37 15.46
N TRP A 55 -17.02 18.39 14.62
CA TRP A 55 -16.48 18.22 13.29
C TRP A 55 -15.01 17.81 13.29
N VAL A 56 -14.22 18.41 14.19
CA VAL A 56 -12.82 18.01 14.39
C VAL A 56 -12.73 16.56 14.85
N ALA A 57 -13.58 16.15 15.80
CA ALA A 57 -13.64 14.77 16.27
C ALA A 57 -14.06 13.80 15.17
N ALA A 58 -15.10 14.12 14.39
CA ALA A 58 -15.55 13.30 13.26
C ALA A 58 -14.46 13.14 12.19
N TRP A 59 -13.76 14.23 11.86
CA TRP A 59 -12.63 14.21 10.94
C TRP A 59 -11.47 13.35 11.47
N ALA A 60 -11.10 13.51 12.74
CA ALA A 60 -10.04 12.71 13.36
C ALA A 60 -10.37 11.21 13.35
N VAL A 61 -11.61 10.84 13.69
CA VAL A 61 -12.08 9.45 13.62
C VAL A 61 -12.00 8.93 12.19
N LEU A 62 -12.46 9.71 11.19
CA LEU A 62 -12.40 9.32 9.79
C LEU A 62 -10.95 9.07 9.33
N VAL A 63 -10.03 9.96 9.69
CA VAL A 63 -8.59 9.81 9.37
C VAL A 63 -8.02 8.55 10.00
N VAL A 64 -8.32 8.28 11.28
CA VAL A 64 -7.85 7.06 11.97
C VAL A 64 -8.40 5.80 11.28
N VAL A 65 -9.68 5.80 10.91
CA VAL A 65 -10.29 4.66 10.19
C VAL A 65 -9.63 4.45 8.84
N ILE A 66 -9.45 5.49 8.03
CA ILE A 66 -8.81 5.41 6.72
C ILE A 66 -7.36 4.93 6.87
N ALA A 67 -6.57 5.51 7.79
CA ALA A 67 -5.19 5.13 8.03
C ALA A 67 -5.06 3.67 8.50
N THR A 68 -5.99 3.22 9.35
CA THR A 68 -6.04 1.82 9.82
C THR A 68 -6.34 0.88 8.66
N LEU A 69 -7.38 1.15 7.87
CA LEU A 69 -7.73 0.32 6.70
C LEU A 69 -6.60 0.29 5.67
N ASN A 70 -5.95 1.42 5.45
CA ASN A 70 -4.81 1.54 4.56
C ASN A 70 -3.61 0.72 5.04
N THR A 71 -3.37 0.71 6.35
CA THR A 71 -2.31 -0.11 6.97
C THR A 71 -2.63 -1.60 6.85
N ILE A 72 -3.87 -2.01 7.10
CA ILE A 72 -4.33 -3.40 6.91
C ILE A 72 -4.18 -3.83 5.44
N ARG A 73 -4.51 -2.95 4.50
CA ARG A 73 -4.34 -3.20 3.07
C ARG A 73 -2.87 -3.40 2.71
N ALA A 74 -1.99 -2.54 3.21
CA ALA A 74 -0.56 -2.63 2.94
C ALA A 74 0.04 -3.92 3.53
N MET A 75 -0.30 -4.22 4.78
CA MET A 75 0.24 -5.35 5.54
C MET A 75 -0.61 -6.62 5.37
N GLY A 76 -0.11 -7.58 4.62
CA GLY A 76 -0.79 -8.84 4.35
C GLY A 76 -1.83 -8.76 3.23
N GLY A 77 -2.23 -7.57 2.79
CA GLY A 77 -3.04 -7.39 1.57
C GLY A 77 -2.21 -7.19 0.30
N THR A 78 -1.06 -6.53 0.40
CA THR A 78 -0.17 -6.28 -0.74
C THR A 78 1.27 -6.70 -0.50
N HIS A 79 1.76 -6.59 0.75
CA HIS A 79 3.13 -6.90 1.12
C HIS A 79 3.22 -7.57 2.48
N LEU A 80 4.28 -8.34 2.71
CA LEU A 80 4.60 -8.93 4.00
C LEU A 80 5.53 -8.05 4.85
N TYR A 81 6.35 -7.19 4.25
CA TYR A 81 7.29 -6.32 4.98
C TYR A 81 8.13 -7.09 6.02
N VAL A 82 8.66 -8.27 5.64
CA VAL A 82 9.42 -9.14 6.57
C VAL A 82 10.92 -8.83 6.55
N GLU A 83 11.43 -8.41 5.40
CA GLU A 83 12.86 -8.12 5.17
C GLU A 83 13.10 -6.64 4.90
N GLU A 84 14.29 -6.14 5.18
CA GLU A 84 14.62 -4.71 5.00
C GLU A 84 14.44 -4.26 3.53
N ALA A 85 14.13 -2.97 3.35
CA ALA A 85 13.88 -2.39 2.03
C ALA A 85 15.17 -2.17 1.21
N GLU A 86 16.33 -2.11 1.88
CA GLU A 86 17.63 -1.90 1.22
C GLU A 86 18.08 -3.16 0.47
N GLY A 87 18.41 -3.01 -0.82
CA GLY A 87 19.02 -4.08 -1.62
C GLY A 87 18.06 -5.11 -2.24
N ARG A 88 16.74 -4.92 -2.19
CA ARG A 88 15.80 -5.84 -2.86
C ARG A 88 15.88 -5.72 -4.38
N ASP A 89 16.35 -6.79 -5.02
CA ASP A 89 16.22 -6.98 -6.45
C ASP A 89 14.75 -7.25 -6.85
N ALA A 90 14.48 -7.34 -8.16
CA ALA A 90 13.12 -7.55 -8.66
C ALA A 90 12.46 -8.82 -8.08
N ARG A 91 13.27 -9.87 -7.83
CA ARG A 91 12.81 -11.12 -7.24
C ARG A 91 12.43 -10.95 -5.76
N GLY A 92 13.23 -10.22 -4.99
CA GLY A 92 12.92 -9.89 -3.59
C GLY A 92 11.64 -9.05 -3.47
N GLN A 93 11.42 -8.11 -4.39
CA GLN A 93 10.18 -7.33 -4.45
C GLN A 93 8.97 -8.22 -4.76
N LEU A 94 9.11 -9.19 -5.67
CA LEU A 94 8.07 -10.18 -5.95
C LEU A 94 7.74 -11.01 -4.71
N LEU A 95 8.75 -11.59 -4.05
CA LEU A 95 8.56 -12.52 -2.92
C LEU A 95 8.00 -11.86 -1.67
N ASP A 96 8.22 -10.57 -1.47
CA ASP A 96 7.60 -9.82 -0.38
C ASP A 96 6.19 -9.31 -0.71
N SER A 97 5.80 -9.33 -1.98
CA SER A 97 4.48 -8.92 -2.43
C SER A 97 3.49 -10.07 -2.37
N LEU A 98 2.20 -9.76 -2.39
CA LEU A 98 1.11 -10.74 -2.44
C LEU A 98 0.14 -10.48 -3.59
N ASN A 99 -0.44 -11.57 -4.10
CA ASN A 99 -1.69 -11.54 -4.86
C ASN A 99 -2.81 -12.11 -3.98
N VAL A 100 -3.96 -11.46 -3.94
CA VAL A 100 -5.17 -11.94 -3.27
C VAL A 100 -6.18 -12.40 -4.32
N ASP A 101 -6.22 -13.72 -4.55
CA ASP A 101 -7.14 -14.36 -5.48
C ASP A 101 -8.52 -14.58 -4.82
N SER A 102 -9.21 -13.48 -4.52
CA SER A 102 -10.54 -13.51 -3.91
C SER A 102 -11.43 -12.41 -4.46
N ASN A 103 -12.65 -12.76 -4.88
CA ASN A 103 -13.70 -11.79 -5.23
C ASN A 103 -14.63 -11.47 -4.05
N SER A 104 -14.27 -11.83 -2.82
CA SER A 104 -15.09 -11.50 -1.64
C SER A 104 -15.28 -9.98 -1.49
N PRO A 105 -16.43 -9.50 -0.98
CA PRO A 105 -16.67 -8.07 -0.79
C PRO A 105 -15.58 -7.37 0.03
N VAL A 106 -15.07 -8.05 1.07
CA VAL A 106 -13.96 -7.56 1.90
C VAL A 106 -12.69 -7.34 1.06
N THR A 107 -12.35 -8.27 0.19
CA THR A 107 -11.15 -8.16 -0.67
C THR A 107 -11.33 -7.05 -1.70
N VAL A 108 -12.51 -6.91 -2.30
CA VAL A 108 -12.78 -5.85 -3.28
C VAL A 108 -12.74 -4.46 -2.63
N LEU A 109 -13.20 -4.33 -1.38
CA LEU A 109 -13.18 -3.08 -0.64
C LEU A 109 -11.75 -2.71 -0.18
N LEU A 110 -11.01 -3.67 0.38
CA LEU A 110 -9.66 -3.42 0.91
C LEU A 110 -8.60 -3.33 -0.20
N CYS A 111 -8.70 -4.17 -1.23
CA CYS A 111 -7.75 -4.26 -2.33
C CYS A 111 -8.48 -4.01 -3.67
N PRO A 112 -8.89 -2.77 -3.97
CA PRO A 112 -9.67 -2.50 -5.16
C PRO A 112 -8.84 -2.63 -6.44
N VAL A 113 -9.51 -3.03 -7.53
CA VAL A 113 -8.97 -3.07 -8.89
C VAL A 113 -7.66 -3.89 -8.96
N GLY A 114 -6.53 -3.25 -9.28
CA GLY A 114 -5.24 -3.92 -9.46
C GLY A 114 -4.50 -4.23 -8.15
N LEU A 115 -4.92 -3.66 -7.02
CA LEU A 115 -4.23 -3.91 -5.74
C LEU A 115 -4.33 -5.36 -5.28
N ARG A 116 -5.36 -6.08 -5.71
CA ARG A 116 -5.46 -7.53 -5.50
C ARG A 116 -4.33 -8.30 -6.14
N PHE A 117 -3.74 -7.81 -7.21
CA PHE A 117 -2.69 -8.51 -7.94
C PHE A 117 -1.37 -7.72 -7.82
N HIS A 118 -1.00 -7.36 -6.59
CA HIS A 118 0.14 -6.49 -6.34
C HIS A 118 1.47 -7.13 -6.74
N ALA A 119 1.65 -8.42 -6.45
CA ALA A 119 2.82 -9.16 -6.91
C ALA A 119 2.90 -9.20 -8.45
N LEU A 120 1.76 -9.37 -9.13
CA LEU A 120 1.70 -9.28 -10.60
C LEU A 120 2.04 -7.87 -11.12
N HIS A 121 1.68 -6.81 -10.40
CA HIS A 121 2.08 -5.45 -10.77
C HIS A 121 3.61 -5.29 -10.75
N HIS A 122 4.31 -5.90 -9.80
CA HIS A 122 5.79 -5.87 -9.79
C HIS A 122 6.41 -6.67 -10.94
N VAL A 123 5.77 -7.75 -11.38
CA VAL A 123 6.22 -8.54 -12.56
C VAL A 123 5.95 -7.80 -13.87
N ALA A 124 4.79 -7.18 -13.99
CA ALA A 124 4.31 -6.55 -15.22
C ALA A 124 3.68 -5.18 -14.92
N PRO A 125 4.49 -4.15 -14.58
CA PRO A 125 3.98 -2.86 -14.11
C PRO A 125 3.19 -2.09 -15.17
N TYR A 126 3.47 -2.37 -16.46
CA TYR A 126 2.79 -1.76 -17.59
C TYR A 126 1.48 -2.45 -17.99
N LEU A 127 1.13 -3.57 -17.36
CA LEU A 127 -0.13 -4.25 -17.64
C LEU A 127 -1.30 -3.42 -17.08
N PRO A 128 -2.32 -3.07 -17.90
CA PRO A 128 -3.46 -2.32 -17.41
C PRO A 128 -4.21 -3.05 -16.29
N TYR A 129 -4.65 -2.31 -15.26
CA TYR A 129 -5.28 -2.91 -14.07
C TYR A 129 -6.52 -3.78 -14.40
N HIS A 130 -7.30 -3.41 -15.41
CA HIS A 130 -8.47 -4.19 -15.84
C HIS A 130 -8.10 -5.54 -16.46
N ALA A 131 -6.88 -5.69 -16.98
CA ALA A 131 -6.37 -6.92 -17.57
C ALA A 131 -5.69 -7.85 -16.54
N MET A 132 -5.38 -7.34 -15.34
CA MET A 132 -4.62 -8.09 -14.32
C MET A 132 -5.32 -9.39 -13.89
N ALA A 133 -6.64 -9.38 -13.69
CA ALA A 133 -7.37 -10.59 -13.31
C ALA A 133 -7.24 -11.69 -14.39
N THR A 134 -7.26 -11.30 -15.66
CA THR A 134 -7.10 -12.24 -16.78
C THR A 134 -5.68 -12.76 -16.87
N ALA A 135 -4.68 -11.89 -16.72
CA ALA A 135 -3.28 -12.30 -16.68
C ALA A 135 -2.99 -13.22 -15.49
N HIS A 136 -3.53 -12.91 -14.31
CA HIS A 136 -3.41 -13.73 -13.12
C HIS A 136 -3.92 -15.16 -13.37
N ARG A 137 -5.13 -15.32 -13.92
CA ARG A 137 -5.68 -16.64 -14.26
C ARG A 137 -4.78 -17.42 -15.23
N ARG A 138 -4.21 -16.75 -16.24
CA ARG A 138 -3.29 -17.38 -17.19
C ARG A 138 -2.00 -17.84 -16.51
N LEU A 139 -1.40 -16.99 -15.68
CA LEU A 139 -0.18 -17.33 -14.95
C LEU A 139 -0.39 -18.48 -13.96
N MET A 140 -1.53 -18.51 -13.26
CA MET A 140 -1.88 -19.64 -12.38
C MET A 140 -2.09 -20.95 -13.15
N ALA A 141 -2.52 -20.90 -14.42
CA ALA A 141 -2.71 -22.10 -15.24
C ALA A 141 -1.43 -22.60 -15.91
N GLU A 142 -0.57 -21.69 -16.37
CA GLU A 142 0.60 -22.01 -17.18
C GLU A 142 1.88 -22.23 -16.37
N LEU A 143 2.02 -21.59 -15.20
CA LEU A 143 3.21 -21.74 -14.37
C LEU A 143 3.16 -23.05 -13.57
N PRO A 144 4.30 -23.73 -13.36
CA PRO A 144 4.36 -24.93 -12.54
C PRO A 144 3.84 -24.69 -11.12
N ALA A 145 3.19 -25.72 -10.57
CA ALA A 145 2.81 -25.74 -9.16
C ALA A 145 4.05 -25.50 -8.27
N GLY A 146 3.94 -24.58 -7.31
CA GLY A 146 5.05 -24.22 -6.43
C GLY A 146 6.02 -23.17 -6.98
N SER A 147 5.79 -22.63 -8.19
CA SER A 147 6.53 -21.45 -8.69
C SER A 147 6.38 -20.26 -7.75
N GLU A 148 7.32 -19.31 -7.79
CA GLU A 148 7.31 -18.13 -6.92
C GLU A 148 5.99 -17.33 -7.03
N TYR A 149 5.42 -17.26 -8.24
CA TYR A 149 4.12 -16.63 -8.47
C TYR A 149 2.96 -17.33 -7.73
N HIS A 150 2.98 -18.67 -7.70
CA HIS A 150 2.02 -19.44 -6.90
C HIS A 150 2.25 -19.21 -5.40
N GLN A 151 3.51 -19.15 -4.97
CA GLN A 151 3.86 -18.94 -3.56
C GLN A 151 3.38 -17.60 -3.03
N VAL A 152 3.43 -16.53 -3.82
CA VAL A 152 2.97 -15.20 -3.41
C VAL A 152 1.46 -15.00 -3.54
N THR A 153 0.72 -15.99 -4.01
CA THR A 153 -0.74 -15.92 -4.18
C THR A 153 -1.45 -16.52 -2.95
N VAL A 154 -2.39 -15.77 -2.39
CA VAL A 154 -3.23 -16.14 -1.25
C VAL A 154 -4.72 -16.10 -1.63
N ASN A 155 -5.54 -16.93 -0.98
CA ASN A 155 -6.96 -17.06 -1.29
C ASN A 155 -7.83 -15.99 -0.60
N SER A 156 -7.25 -15.21 0.31
CA SER A 156 -7.94 -14.11 1.00
C SER A 156 -6.95 -13.16 1.66
N VAL A 157 -7.41 -11.94 1.96
CA VAL A 157 -6.65 -10.97 2.76
C VAL A 157 -6.31 -11.56 4.14
N TRP A 158 -7.20 -12.38 4.72
CA TRP A 158 -6.98 -13.01 6.01
C TRP A 158 -5.84 -14.03 6.00
N GLU A 159 -5.70 -14.79 4.90
CA GLU A 159 -4.57 -15.69 4.71
C GLU A 159 -3.26 -14.89 4.64
N GLY A 160 -3.24 -13.79 3.89
CA GLY A 160 -2.06 -12.91 3.82
C GLY A 160 -1.68 -12.30 5.17
N ILE A 161 -2.65 -11.85 5.97
CA ILE A 161 -2.43 -11.41 7.36
C ILE A 161 -1.91 -12.58 8.23
N GLY A 162 -2.42 -13.80 8.02
CA GLY A 162 -1.95 -15.00 8.70
C GLY A 162 -0.47 -15.28 8.40
N ARG A 163 -0.07 -15.19 7.13
CA ARG A 163 1.32 -15.35 6.69
C ARG A 163 2.23 -14.27 7.27
N LEU A 164 1.78 -13.02 7.28
CA LEU A 164 2.47 -11.91 7.94
C LEU A 164 2.74 -12.25 9.41
N ARG A 165 1.70 -12.64 10.16
CA ARG A 165 1.82 -13.01 11.58
C ARG A 165 2.79 -14.17 11.81
N GLN A 166 2.82 -15.17 10.91
CA GLN A 166 3.75 -16.29 11.00
C GLN A 166 5.18 -15.84 10.72
N ALA A 167 5.39 -14.98 9.73
CA ALA A 167 6.72 -14.49 9.36
C ALA A 167 7.32 -13.53 10.41
N THR A 168 6.47 -12.96 11.28
CA THR A 168 6.88 -11.99 12.30
C THR A 168 6.94 -12.57 13.72
N ARG A 169 6.58 -13.85 13.88
CA ARG A 169 6.88 -14.63 15.09
C ARG A 169 8.31 -15.14 15.04
#